data_AF-A0A936N3A9-F1
#
_entry.id   AF-A0A936N3A9-F1
#
_cell.length_a   1.000
_cell.length_b   1.000
_cell.length_c   1.000
_cell.angle_alpha   90.00
_cell.angle_beta   90.00
_cell.angle_gamma   90.00
#
_symmetry.space_group_name_H-M   'P 1'
#
loop_
_entity.id
_entity.type
_entity.pdbx_description
1 polymer ?
#
loop_
_entity_poly.entity_id
_entity_poly.type
_entity_poly.pdbx_seq_one_letter_code
_entity_poly.pdbx_strand_id
1 'polypeptide(L)'
;MDDLYYHLKGETKLPFKSLLIHFDDGYLDNFIFAYPLLKRYNLKATIWVNPDFIDDTDNRVRPTLEDYWAGKIKLDELNQYDGFINWEEMRLMEKSGVIDFQSHTLTHTQYSVSDKIIDFVSPDTKIDWLHWNLFPEDKPNFFTNPRNKIPLGYPIYESQKGNVAIKYEENGGLTNEIINYVSQNGSENFFKKSNWQDELFSLADELKMKCNNLYKKERKEEYLLRIGKELSDSKLKIENELSKKVNHICWPYGAWNDVTEKLALEHGYITSSIRGDKNIFKKEKFWRVDRIALDNPKYQNELFYFYAIYKLLGYKL
;
A
#
# COMPACT_ATOMS: atom_id res chain seq x y z
N MET A 1 -0.28 18.50 -5.55
CA MET A 1 0.02 17.83 -6.83
C MET A 1 -0.48 18.61 -8.05
N ASP A 2 -1.66 19.26 -7.98
CA ASP A 2 -2.23 20.04 -9.09
C ASP A 2 -1.24 21.08 -9.70
N ASP A 3 -0.52 21.83 -8.87
CA ASP A 3 0.45 22.83 -9.36
C ASP A 3 1.53 22.22 -10.27
N LEU A 4 1.98 21.00 -9.95
CA LEU A 4 2.93 20.28 -10.79
C LEU A 4 2.28 19.86 -12.11
N TYR A 5 1.06 19.32 -12.06
CA TYR A 5 0.32 18.93 -13.27
C TYR A 5 0.15 20.11 -14.25
N TYR A 6 -0.35 21.25 -13.76
CA TYR A 6 -0.55 22.43 -14.59
C TYR A 6 0.77 23.02 -15.11
N HIS A 7 1.84 22.90 -14.34
CA HIS A 7 3.18 23.30 -14.80
C HIS A 7 3.71 22.40 -15.91
N LEU A 8 3.57 21.09 -15.78
CA LEU A 8 4.00 20.12 -16.80
C LEU A 8 3.19 20.28 -18.09
N LYS A 9 1.92 20.69 -17.98
CA LYS A 9 1.06 21.04 -19.12
C LYS A 9 1.43 22.39 -19.78
N GLY A 10 2.28 23.20 -19.13
CA GLY A 10 2.69 24.51 -19.61
C GLY A 10 1.69 25.64 -19.32
N GLU A 11 0.69 25.39 -18.48
CA GLU A 11 -0.37 26.34 -18.12
C GLU A 11 0.05 27.24 -16.97
N THR A 12 0.92 26.75 -16.08
CA THR A 12 1.47 27.52 -14.95
C THR A 12 2.99 27.39 -14.85
N LYS A 13 3.62 28.28 -14.07
CA LYS A 13 5.07 28.21 -13.77
C LYS A 13 5.26 27.89 -12.30
N LEU A 14 6.06 26.86 -12.03
CA LEU A 14 6.59 26.62 -10.69
C LEU A 14 7.83 27.48 -10.44
N PRO A 15 8.08 27.90 -9.18
CA PRO A 15 9.34 28.52 -8.78
C PRO A 15 10.55 27.64 -9.14
N PHE A 16 11.69 28.29 -9.39
CA PHE A 16 12.94 27.57 -9.62
C PHE A 16 13.32 26.72 -8.39
N LYS A 17 13.85 25.51 -8.62
CA LYS A 17 14.13 24.49 -7.59
C LYS A 17 12.92 24.07 -6.74
N SER A 18 11.74 24.03 -7.35
CA SER A 18 10.56 23.45 -6.68
C SER A 18 10.75 21.97 -6.37
N LEU A 19 10.20 21.54 -5.24
CA LEU A 19 10.19 20.16 -4.77
C LEU A 19 8.75 19.79 -4.40
N LEU A 20 8.35 18.57 -4.78
CA LEU A 20 7.15 17.93 -4.29
C LEU A 20 7.54 16.91 -3.21
N ILE A 21 6.90 16.99 -2.05
CA ILE A 21 7.04 16.03 -0.95
C ILE A 21 5.80 15.16 -0.93
N HIS A 22 5.97 13.86 -0.79
CA HIS A 22 4.84 12.95 -0.67
C HIS A 22 5.19 11.71 0.15
N PHE A 23 4.17 11.11 0.76
CA PHE A 23 4.26 9.92 1.59
C PHE A 23 3.24 8.89 1.12
N ASP A 24 3.63 7.62 1.11
CA ASP A 24 2.78 6.53 0.66
C ASP A 24 2.09 5.87 1.88
N ASP A 25 1.08 5.05 1.62
CA ASP A 25 0.35 4.16 2.54
C ASP A 25 -0.50 4.80 3.66
N GLY A 26 -0.27 6.07 4.02
CA GLY A 26 -1.08 6.74 5.05
C GLY A 26 -0.80 6.28 6.48
N TYR A 27 0.44 5.87 6.76
CA TYR A 27 0.88 5.53 8.12
C TYR A 27 0.74 6.69 9.10
N LEU A 28 0.47 6.35 10.37
CA LEU A 28 0.18 7.30 11.45
C LEU A 28 1.35 8.25 11.76
N ASP A 29 2.58 7.81 11.55
CA ASP A 29 3.78 8.64 11.73
C ASP A 29 3.75 9.92 10.86
N ASN A 30 3.04 9.91 9.73
CA ASN A 30 2.78 11.09 8.93
C ASN A 30 2.00 12.17 9.70
N PHE A 31 1.02 11.78 10.53
CA PHE A 31 0.25 12.71 11.35
C PHE A 31 1.02 13.10 12.62
N ILE A 32 1.63 12.13 13.30
CA ILE A 32 2.31 12.35 14.58
C ILE A 32 3.57 13.19 14.39
N PHE A 33 4.39 12.89 13.38
CA PHE A 33 5.71 13.49 13.19
C PHE A 33 5.78 14.39 11.96
N ALA A 34 5.42 13.89 10.78
CA ALA A 34 5.65 14.63 9.54
C ALA A 34 4.82 15.93 9.48
N TYR A 35 3.53 15.87 9.81
CA TYR A 35 2.61 17.00 9.74
C TYR A 35 3.03 18.21 10.61
N PRO A 36 3.35 18.07 11.92
CA PRO A 36 3.91 19.16 12.73
C PRO A 36 5.20 19.76 12.16
N LEU A 37 6.10 18.93 11.61
CA LEU A 37 7.35 19.40 11.02
C LEU A 37 7.08 20.19 9.74
N LEU A 38 6.21 19.70 8.86
CA LEU A 38 5.80 20.40 7.65
C LEU A 38 5.19 21.77 7.98
N LYS A 39 4.30 21.84 8.99
CA LYS A 39 3.77 23.10 9.51
C LYS A 39 4.88 24.04 9.97
N ARG A 40 5.78 23.56 10.83
CA ARG A 40 6.88 24.37 11.41
C ARG A 40 7.81 24.97 10.36
N TYR A 41 8.03 24.27 9.25
CA TYR A 41 8.90 24.72 8.16
C TYR A 41 8.15 25.35 6.97
N ASN A 42 6.83 25.56 7.09
CA ASN A 42 5.98 26.10 6.04
C ASN A 42 6.13 25.32 4.72
N LEU A 43 6.10 23.99 4.83
CA LEU A 43 6.15 23.04 3.73
C LEU A 43 4.78 22.38 3.54
N LYS A 44 4.55 21.88 2.34
CA LYS A 44 3.36 21.12 1.98
C LYS A 44 3.73 19.75 1.46
N ALA A 45 2.84 18.79 1.63
CA ALA A 45 3.03 17.44 1.12
C ALA A 45 1.73 16.82 0.60
N THR A 46 1.85 15.74 -0.17
CA THR A 46 0.74 14.87 -0.56
C THR A 46 0.86 13.54 0.18
N ILE A 47 -0.22 13.00 0.73
CA ILE A 47 -0.24 11.63 1.26
C ILE A 47 -1.12 10.76 0.35
N TRP A 48 -0.57 9.65 -0.12
CA TRP A 48 -1.29 8.65 -0.91
C TRP A 48 -1.90 7.63 0.04
N VAL A 49 -3.23 7.51 0.05
CA VAL A 49 -3.93 6.67 1.03
C VAL A 49 -4.66 5.50 0.39
N ASN A 50 -4.70 4.40 1.14
CA ASN A 50 -5.45 3.20 0.85
C ASN A 50 -6.63 3.08 1.82
N PRO A 51 -7.87 3.37 1.39
CA PRO A 51 -9.00 3.39 2.32
C PRO A 51 -9.27 2.08 3.07
N ASP A 52 -8.90 0.93 2.51
CA ASP A 52 -9.03 -0.38 3.20
C ASP A 52 -8.20 -0.51 4.48
N PHE A 53 -7.15 0.29 4.65
CA PHE A 53 -6.30 0.27 5.84
C PHE A 53 -6.75 1.27 6.90
N ILE A 54 -7.82 2.03 6.65
CA ILE A 54 -8.32 3.04 7.58
C ILE A 54 -9.44 2.41 8.40
N ASP A 55 -9.34 2.51 9.73
CA ASP A 55 -10.40 2.10 10.63
C ASP A 55 -11.53 3.15 10.59
N ASP A 56 -12.65 2.81 9.95
CA ASP A 56 -13.83 3.67 9.87
C ASP A 56 -14.51 3.91 11.23
N THR A 57 -14.15 3.14 12.26
CA THR A 57 -14.73 3.28 13.61
C THR A 57 -13.87 4.12 14.55
N ASP A 58 -12.58 4.29 14.25
CA ASP A 58 -11.66 5.08 15.06
C ASP A 58 -11.70 6.57 14.68
N ASN A 59 -12.36 7.36 15.50
CA ASN A 59 -12.46 8.82 15.33
C ASN A 59 -11.59 9.60 16.34
N ARG A 60 -10.61 8.95 16.97
CA ARG A 60 -9.74 9.61 17.95
C ARG A 60 -8.72 10.49 17.23
N VAL A 61 -8.51 11.70 17.71
CA VAL A 61 -7.35 12.51 17.27
C VAL A 61 -6.18 12.20 18.20
N ARG A 62 -5.14 11.55 17.69
CA ARG A 62 -3.96 11.17 18.47
C ARG A 62 -3.02 12.37 18.74
N PRO A 63 -2.16 12.30 19.78
CA PRO A 63 -1.20 13.35 20.04
C PRO A 63 -0.15 13.45 18.93
N THR A 64 0.45 14.63 18.79
CA THR A 64 1.49 14.88 17.78
C THR A 64 2.77 15.45 18.41
N LEU A 65 3.81 15.69 17.61
CA LEU A 65 5.00 16.42 18.04
C LEU A 65 4.68 17.80 18.63
N GLU A 66 3.56 18.45 18.27
CA GLU A 66 3.18 19.72 18.88
C GLU A 66 2.81 19.56 20.36
N ASP A 67 2.18 18.45 20.74
CA ASP A 67 1.87 18.15 22.14
C ASP A 67 3.14 17.83 22.93
N TYR A 68 4.12 17.17 22.30
CA TYR A 68 5.44 16.97 22.88
C TYR A 68 6.17 18.30 23.09
N TRP A 69 6.20 19.19 22.08
CA TRP A 69 6.82 20.51 22.21
C TRP A 69 6.12 21.39 23.26
N ALA A 70 4.83 21.18 23.48
CA ALA A 70 4.05 21.84 24.53
C ALA A 70 4.21 21.19 25.92
N GLY A 71 4.99 20.11 26.05
CA GLY A 71 5.23 19.39 27.30
C GLY A 71 4.02 18.59 27.82
N LYS A 72 3.04 18.30 26.97
CA LYS A 72 1.82 17.56 27.36
C LYS A 72 1.99 16.04 27.34
N ILE A 73 2.95 15.54 26.56
CA ILE A 73 3.25 14.13 26.38
C ILE A 73 4.76 13.93 26.32
N LYS A 74 5.26 12.78 26.80
CA LYS A 74 6.67 12.40 26.67
C LYS A 74 6.92 11.81 25.28
N LEU A 75 8.13 12.00 24.74
CA LEU A 75 8.49 11.43 23.45
C LEU A 75 8.34 9.89 23.41
N ASP A 76 8.75 9.20 24.46
CA ASP A 76 8.62 7.73 24.56
C ASP A 76 7.16 7.24 24.56
N GLU A 77 6.22 8.08 25.02
CA GLU A 77 4.79 7.78 24.97
C GLU A 77 4.23 8.05 23.58
N LEU A 78 4.67 9.13 22.93
CA LEU A 78 4.32 9.45 21.55
C LEU A 78 4.78 8.34 20.58
N ASN A 79 5.95 7.75 20.84
CA ASN A 79 6.55 6.69 20.02
C ASN A 79 5.87 5.33 20.16
N GLN A 80 4.92 5.17 21.09
CA GLN A 80 4.15 3.94 21.22
C GLN A 80 2.93 3.90 20.29
N TYR A 81 2.57 5.02 19.68
CA TYR A 81 1.49 5.06 18.71
C TYR A 81 1.97 4.51 17.37
N ASP A 82 1.27 3.52 16.86
CA ASP A 82 1.48 2.92 15.54
C ASP A 82 0.11 2.69 14.87
N GLY A 83 0.10 2.48 13.56
CA GLY A 83 -1.13 2.30 12.78
C GLY A 83 -1.22 3.18 11.55
N PHE A 84 -2.44 3.36 11.07
CA PHE A 84 -2.77 4.27 9.98
C PHE A 84 -3.44 5.53 10.53
N ILE A 85 -3.33 6.63 9.78
CA ILE A 85 -4.06 7.86 10.04
C ILE A 85 -5.56 7.57 9.88
N ASN A 86 -6.40 8.13 10.74
CA ASN A 86 -7.86 8.03 10.59
C ASN A 86 -8.48 9.26 9.91
N TRP A 87 -9.77 9.17 9.59
CA TRP A 87 -10.45 10.23 8.86
C TRP A 87 -10.50 11.58 9.58
N GLU A 88 -10.59 11.60 10.92
CA GLU A 88 -10.58 12.86 11.68
C GLU A 88 -9.23 13.58 11.57
N GLU A 89 -8.14 12.83 11.67
CA GLU A 89 -6.79 13.36 11.52
C GLU A 89 -6.53 13.84 10.09
N MET A 90 -7.02 13.11 9.08
CA MET A 90 -6.97 13.55 7.67
C MET A 90 -7.76 14.85 7.45
N ARG A 91 -8.98 14.95 7.99
CA ARG A 91 -9.80 16.17 7.93
C ARG A 91 -9.07 17.38 8.54
N LEU A 92 -8.41 17.20 9.67
CA LEU A 92 -7.61 18.25 10.31
C LEU A 92 -6.45 18.70 9.42
N MET A 93 -5.71 17.75 8.85
CA MET A 93 -4.56 18.03 8.00
C MET A 93 -4.97 18.69 6.67
N GLU A 94 -6.02 18.21 5.99
CA GLU A 94 -6.60 18.83 4.80
C GLU A 94 -7.04 20.27 5.07
N LYS A 95 -7.84 20.48 6.13
CA LYS A 95 -8.36 21.81 6.49
C LYS A 95 -7.26 22.83 6.74
N SER A 96 -6.09 22.38 7.20
CA SER A 96 -4.93 23.26 7.40
C SER A 96 -4.22 23.70 6.11
N GLY A 97 -4.47 23.01 4.99
CA GLY A 97 -3.83 23.28 3.69
C GLY A 97 -2.36 22.86 3.59
N VAL A 98 -1.89 22.05 4.55
CA VAL A 98 -0.50 21.54 4.63
C VAL A 98 -0.38 20.20 3.91
N ILE A 99 -1.40 19.35 4.03
CA ILE A 99 -1.42 18.02 3.43
C ILE A 99 -2.57 17.94 2.44
N ASP A 100 -2.28 17.33 1.29
CA ASP A 100 -3.24 16.95 0.25
C ASP A 100 -3.33 15.42 0.17
N PHE A 101 -4.49 14.82 0.43
CA PHE A 101 -4.70 13.37 0.40
C PHE A 101 -5.19 12.91 -0.97
N GLN A 102 -4.52 11.93 -1.55
CA GLN A 102 -4.80 11.43 -2.89
C GLN A 102 -4.81 9.90 -2.90
N SER A 103 -5.24 9.29 -4.00
CA SER A 103 -5.46 7.84 -4.04
C SER A 103 -4.16 7.04 -4.12
N HIS A 104 -4.09 5.95 -3.36
CA HIS A 104 -3.12 4.88 -3.55
C HIS A 104 -3.78 3.57 -3.99
N THR A 105 -4.94 3.63 -4.68
CA THR A 105 -5.91 2.52 -4.87
C THR A 105 -6.63 2.13 -3.59
N LEU A 106 -7.54 1.17 -3.66
CA LEU A 106 -8.34 0.75 -2.52
C LEU A 106 -7.55 -0.20 -1.62
N THR A 107 -7.10 -1.33 -2.16
CA THR A 107 -6.78 -2.53 -1.36
C THR A 107 -5.29 -2.78 -1.08
N HIS A 108 -4.37 -2.17 -1.84
CA HIS A 108 -2.90 -2.37 -1.75
C HIS A 108 -2.44 -3.84 -1.65
N THR A 109 -2.84 -4.70 -2.59
CA THR A 109 -2.58 -6.15 -2.49
C THR A 109 -1.79 -6.76 -3.66
N GLN A 110 -1.58 -8.08 -3.63
CA GLN A 110 -1.04 -8.94 -4.70
C GLN A 110 -2.00 -10.09 -4.96
N TYR A 111 -1.92 -10.69 -6.15
CA TYR A 111 -2.72 -11.86 -6.50
C TYR A 111 -1.89 -12.92 -7.21
N SER A 112 -2.23 -14.19 -6.99
CA SER A 112 -1.71 -15.34 -7.73
C SER A 112 -2.00 -15.18 -9.23
N VAL A 113 -1.03 -15.51 -10.07
CA VAL A 113 -1.14 -15.37 -11.54
C VAL A 113 -0.90 -16.67 -12.31
N SER A 114 -0.52 -17.74 -11.62
CA SER A 114 -0.36 -19.08 -12.18
C SER A 114 -0.66 -20.16 -11.13
N ASP A 115 -0.73 -21.43 -11.56
CA ASP A 115 -0.83 -22.62 -10.69
C ASP A 115 0.51 -23.01 -10.05
N LYS A 116 1.57 -22.25 -10.31
CA LYS A 116 2.90 -22.52 -9.78
C LYS A 116 2.95 -22.15 -8.31
N ILE A 117 3.08 -23.17 -7.46
CA ILE A 117 3.37 -23.01 -6.05
C ILE A 117 4.86 -22.67 -5.94
N ILE A 118 5.20 -21.65 -5.16
CA ILE A 118 6.57 -21.21 -4.90
C ILE A 118 7.04 -21.55 -3.49
N ASP A 119 6.11 -21.71 -2.54
CA ASP A 119 6.38 -22.13 -1.17
C ASP A 119 5.06 -22.51 -0.46
N PHE A 120 5.11 -22.85 0.82
CA PHE A 120 3.95 -23.05 1.68
C PHE A 120 4.08 -22.25 2.97
N VAL A 121 2.96 -21.90 3.57
CA VAL A 121 2.95 -21.23 4.87
C VAL A 121 3.51 -22.17 5.95
N SER A 122 4.58 -21.72 6.59
CA SER A 122 5.27 -22.36 7.71
C SER A 122 5.23 -21.43 8.94
N PRO A 123 5.63 -21.89 10.14
CA PRO A 123 5.64 -21.05 11.34
C PRO A 123 6.47 -19.75 11.22
N ASP A 124 7.51 -19.75 10.37
CA ASP A 124 8.40 -18.60 10.17
C ASP A 124 7.96 -17.70 9.00
N THR A 125 6.93 -18.09 8.25
CA THR A 125 6.49 -17.36 7.05
C THR A 125 5.89 -16.01 7.42
N LYS A 126 6.37 -14.94 6.76
CA LYS A 126 5.82 -13.58 6.86
C LYS A 126 5.36 -13.11 5.49
N ILE A 127 4.05 -13.10 5.26
CA ILE A 127 3.47 -12.80 3.95
C ILE A 127 2.22 -11.93 4.06
N ASP A 128 2.46 -10.63 4.25
CA ASP A 128 1.41 -9.66 4.60
C ASP A 128 0.28 -9.59 3.56
N TRP A 129 0.61 -9.60 2.26
CA TRP A 129 -0.40 -9.53 1.19
C TRP A 129 -1.37 -10.72 1.16
N LEU A 130 -0.91 -11.91 1.55
CA LEU A 130 -1.76 -13.09 1.60
C LEU A 130 -2.70 -13.00 2.81
N HIS A 131 -2.19 -12.53 3.95
CA HIS A 131 -3.02 -12.23 5.13
C HIS A 131 -4.12 -11.23 4.77
N TRP A 132 -3.75 -10.12 4.12
CA TRP A 132 -4.68 -9.08 3.71
C TRP A 132 -5.78 -9.54 2.75
N ASN A 133 -5.49 -10.56 1.92
CA ASN A 133 -6.48 -11.13 1.01
C ASN A 133 -7.44 -12.09 1.71
N LEU A 134 -6.94 -12.86 2.68
CA LEU A 134 -7.73 -13.86 3.40
C LEU A 134 -8.54 -13.24 4.54
N PHE A 135 -8.02 -12.18 5.16
CA PHE A 135 -8.59 -11.48 6.30
C PHE A 135 -8.58 -9.96 6.06
N PRO A 136 -9.31 -9.45 5.05
CA PRO A 136 -9.30 -8.03 4.72
C PRO A 136 -9.74 -7.12 5.89
N GLU A 137 -10.60 -7.62 6.78
CA GLU A 137 -11.04 -6.93 8.01
C GLU A 137 -9.90 -6.64 8.99
N ASP A 138 -8.78 -7.33 8.87
CA ASP A 138 -7.60 -7.14 9.72
C ASP A 138 -6.72 -5.96 9.27
N LYS A 139 -6.91 -5.44 8.06
CA LYS A 139 -6.05 -4.38 7.48
C LYS A 139 -5.95 -3.12 8.35
N PRO A 140 -7.05 -2.57 8.91
CA PRO A 140 -6.95 -1.38 9.77
C PRO A 140 -6.08 -1.61 11.02
N ASN A 141 -5.99 -2.86 11.46
CA ASN A 141 -5.22 -3.29 12.63
C ASN A 141 -3.95 -4.06 12.24
N PHE A 142 -3.40 -3.81 11.04
CA PHE A 142 -2.24 -4.53 10.50
C PHE A 142 -1.05 -4.65 11.46
N PHE A 143 -0.76 -3.58 12.22
CA PHE A 143 0.38 -3.52 13.12
C PHE A 143 0.19 -4.30 14.42
N THR A 144 -1.06 -4.50 14.84
CA THR A 144 -1.41 -5.16 16.10
C THR A 144 -1.90 -6.60 15.89
N ASN A 145 -2.34 -6.94 14.68
CA ASN A 145 -2.88 -8.25 14.37
C ASN A 145 -1.79 -9.34 14.25
N PRO A 146 -2.01 -10.52 14.83
CA PRO A 146 -1.08 -11.62 14.71
C PRO A 146 -1.13 -12.19 13.28
N ARG A 147 0.05 -12.44 12.68
CA ARG A 147 0.19 -12.94 11.31
C ARG A 147 0.07 -14.47 11.19
N ASN A 148 -0.27 -15.16 12.27
CA ASN A 148 -0.38 -16.62 12.33
C ASN A 148 -1.80 -17.13 12.01
N LYS A 149 -2.70 -16.28 11.50
CA LYS A 149 -4.07 -16.70 11.11
C LYS A 149 -4.10 -17.53 9.84
N ILE A 150 -3.11 -17.38 8.96
CA ILE A 150 -3.03 -18.17 7.73
C ILE A 150 -2.70 -19.62 8.11
N PRO A 151 -3.50 -20.62 7.68
CA PRO A 151 -3.26 -22.02 8.02
C PRO A 151 -1.86 -22.50 7.59
N LEU A 152 -1.21 -23.30 8.44
CA LEU A 152 0.03 -23.96 8.09
C LEU A 152 -0.19 -24.93 6.92
N GLY A 153 0.74 -24.93 5.96
CA GLY A 153 0.62 -25.66 4.71
C GLY A 153 -0.15 -24.93 3.62
N TYR A 154 -0.71 -23.75 3.87
CA TYR A 154 -1.40 -22.98 2.83
C TYR A 154 -0.43 -22.73 1.65
N PRO A 155 -0.78 -23.10 0.41
CA PRO A 155 0.12 -22.93 -0.73
C PRO A 155 0.32 -21.46 -1.09
N ILE A 156 1.57 -21.06 -1.25
CA ILE A 156 1.96 -19.73 -1.71
C ILE A 156 2.23 -19.85 -3.21
N TYR A 157 1.40 -19.20 -4.02
CA TYR A 157 1.52 -19.22 -5.47
C TYR A 157 2.37 -18.06 -5.98
N GLU A 158 2.95 -18.22 -7.17
CA GLU A 158 3.57 -17.14 -7.91
C GLU A 158 2.57 -15.99 -8.11
N SER A 159 2.95 -14.79 -7.64
CA SER A 159 2.06 -13.65 -7.55
C SER A 159 2.57 -12.43 -8.33
N GLN A 160 1.67 -11.52 -8.64
CA GLN A 160 1.98 -10.18 -9.13
C GLN A 160 1.22 -9.11 -8.32
N LYS A 161 1.66 -7.87 -8.45
CA LYS A 161 1.03 -6.71 -7.79
C LYS A 161 -0.41 -6.52 -8.27
N GLY A 162 -1.33 -6.27 -7.35
CA GLY A 162 -2.77 -6.37 -7.58
C GLY A 162 -3.31 -5.47 -8.70
N ASN A 163 -2.65 -4.31 -8.91
CA ASN A 163 -2.99 -3.36 -9.96
C ASN A 163 -2.85 -3.96 -11.37
N VAL A 164 -1.91 -4.89 -11.58
CA VAL A 164 -1.59 -5.44 -12.91
C VAL A 164 -1.88 -6.93 -13.02
N ALA A 165 -2.00 -7.62 -11.90
CA ALA A 165 -2.22 -9.06 -11.85
C ALA A 165 -3.56 -9.42 -12.50
N ILE A 166 -3.54 -10.39 -13.42
CA ILE A 166 -4.74 -11.11 -13.86
C ILE A 166 -4.83 -12.35 -12.98
N LYS A 167 -5.88 -12.44 -12.16
CA LYS A 167 -5.93 -13.47 -11.12
C LYS A 167 -5.97 -14.88 -11.73
N TYR A 168 -5.29 -15.78 -11.07
CA TYR A 168 -5.34 -17.21 -11.32
C TYR A 168 -5.52 -17.91 -9.96
N GLU A 169 -6.78 -18.17 -9.61
CA GLU A 169 -7.17 -18.57 -8.27
C GLU A 169 -7.49 -20.05 -8.22
N GLU A 170 -6.99 -20.73 -7.20
CA GLU A 170 -7.35 -22.10 -6.86
C GLU A 170 -8.74 -22.10 -6.17
N ASN A 171 -9.53 -23.15 -6.38
CA ASN A 171 -10.91 -23.22 -5.91
C ASN A 171 -11.07 -23.71 -4.45
N GLY A 172 -9.95 -23.94 -3.74
CA GLY A 172 -9.86 -24.41 -2.37
C GLY A 172 -9.64 -25.93 -2.23
N GLY A 173 -9.85 -26.73 -3.28
CA GLY A 173 -9.71 -28.18 -3.22
C GLY A 173 -8.30 -28.63 -2.87
N LEU A 174 -7.29 -28.14 -3.59
CA LEU A 174 -5.89 -28.50 -3.32
C LEU A 174 -5.42 -27.90 -1.99
N THR A 175 -5.76 -26.64 -1.73
CA THR A 175 -5.34 -25.92 -0.52
C THR A 175 -5.81 -26.64 0.74
N ASN A 176 -7.08 -27.06 0.78
CA ASN A 176 -7.63 -27.74 1.95
C ASN A 176 -6.99 -29.11 2.21
N GLU A 177 -6.71 -29.89 1.16
CA GLU A 177 -6.04 -31.19 1.31
C GLU A 177 -4.62 -31.05 1.88
N ILE A 178 -3.87 -30.05 1.44
CA ILE A 178 -2.51 -29.80 1.94
C ILE A 178 -2.54 -29.32 3.40
N ILE A 179 -3.45 -28.40 3.73
CA ILE A 179 -3.63 -27.94 5.12
C ILE A 179 -4.02 -29.12 6.03
N ASN A 180 -4.94 -29.97 5.59
CA ASN A 180 -5.36 -31.16 6.32
C ASN A 180 -4.20 -32.14 6.51
N TYR A 181 -3.39 -32.35 5.46
CA TYR A 181 -2.21 -33.20 5.54
C TYR A 181 -1.22 -32.69 6.59
N VAL A 182 -0.89 -31.40 6.58
CA VAL A 182 0.01 -30.79 7.58
C VAL A 182 -0.57 -30.94 8.99
N SER A 183 -1.86 -30.68 9.16
CA SER A 183 -2.57 -30.82 10.44
C SER A 183 -2.50 -32.25 10.99
N GLN A 184 -2.73 -33.25 10.13
CA GLN A 184 -2.68 -34.67 10.51
C GLN A 184 -1.26 -35.18 10.77
N ASN A 185 -0.24 -34.52 10.19
CA ASN A 185 1.17 -34.90 10.32
C ASN A 185 1.94 -34.02 11.34
N GLY A 186 1.23 -33.47 12.33
CA GLY A 186 1.84 -32.85 13.51
C GLY A 186 1.89 -31.33 13.50
N SER A 187 1.19 -30.65 12.59
CA SER A 187 1.06 -29.19 12.52
C SER A 187 2.42 -28.48 12.57
N GLU A 188 2.74 -27.70 13.62
CA GLU A 188 4.05 -27.05 13.74
C GLU A 188 5.23 -28.04 13.75
N ASN A 189 5.06 -29.23 14.33
CA ASN A 189 6.14 -30.23 14.35
C ASN A 189 6.45 -30.79 12.96
N PHE A 190 5.51 -30.73 12.02
CA PHE A 190 5.73 -31.12 10.62
C PHE A 190 6.91 -30.39 10.01
N PHE A 191 7.02 -29.08 10.28
CA PHE A 191 8.03 -28.19 9.72
C PHE A 191 9.43 -28.38 10.33
N LYS A 192 9.57 -29.25 11.34
CA LYS A 192 10.88 -29.64 11.89
C LYS A 192 11.60 -30.67 11.02
N LYS A 193 10.89 -31.35 10.11
CA LYS A 193 11.50 -32.30 9.16
C LYS A 193 12.40 -31.54 8.18
N SER A 194 13.61 -32.01 7.89
CA SER A 194 14.49 -31.32 6.94
C SER A 194 13.99 -31.29 5.49
N ASN A 195 13.05 -32.19 5.15
CA ASN A 195 12.51 -32.38 3.80
C ASN A 195 11.02 -32.00 3.68
N TRP A 196 10.47 -31.23 4.63
CA TRP A 196 9.04 -30.92 4.64
C TRP A 196 8.58 -30.22 3.34
N GLN A 197 9.44 -29.38 2.75
CA GLN A 197 9.15 -28.66 1.50
C GLN A 197 8.96 -29.65 0.34
N ASP A 198 9.91 -30.56 0.13
CA ASP A 198 9.85 -31.57 -0.92
C ASP A 198 8.61 -32.47 -0.76
N GLU A 199 8.25 -32.79 0.48
CA GLU A 199 7.06 -33.57 0.82
C GLU A 199 5.77 -32.84 0.39
N LEU A 200 5.64 -31.54 0.69
CA LEU A 200 4.47 -30.75 0.29
C LEU A 200 4.41 -30.46 -1.21
N PHE A 201 5.55 -30.21 -1.87
CA PHE A 201 5.59 -30.06 -3.33
C PHE A 201 5.16 -31.35 -4.03
N SER A 202 5.66 -32.51 -3.57
CA SER A 202 5.27 -33.81 -4.12
C SER A 202 3.78 -34.09 -3.94
N LEU A 203 3.23 -33.79 -2.75
CA LEU A 203 1.80 -33.89 -2.48
C LEU A 203 0.98 -32.98 -3.40
N ALA A 204 1.41 -31.73 -3.57
CA ALA A 204 0.71 -30.78 -4.43
C ALA A 204 0.67 -31.24 -5.89
N ASP A 205 1.77 -31.79 -6.41
CA ASP A 205 1.84 -32.32 -7.77
C ASP A 205 0.90 -33.53 -7.96
N GLU A 206 0.88 -34.45 -6.99
CA GLU A 206 -0.05 -35.58 -7.01
C GLU A 206 -1.51 -35.12 -7.01
N LEU A 207 -1.87 -34.14 -6.17
CA LEU A 207 -3.22 -33.59 -6.10
C LEU A 207 -3.62 -32.88 -7.39
N LYS A 208 -2.71 -32.11 -8.00
CA LYS A 208 -2.92 -31.46 -9.31
C LYS A 208 -3.22 -32.46 -10.41
N MET A 209 -2.58 -33.64 -10.39
CA MET A 209 -2.82 -34.69 -11.39
C MET A 209 -4.18 -35.37 -11.24
N LYS A 210 -4.76 -35.40 -10.04
CA LYS A 210 -6.03 -36.09 -9.73
C LYS A 210 -7.26 -35.21 -9.94
N CYS A 211 -7.12 -33.90 -9.84
CA CYS A 211 -8.25 -32.98 -9.83
C CYS A 211 -8.32 -32.15 -11.11
N ASN A 212 -9.46 -32.23 -11.80
CA ASN A 212 -9.77 -31.33 -12.91
C ASN A 212 -10.41 -30.03 -12.38
N ASN A 213 -10.24 -28.92 -13.10
CA ASN A 213 -10.86 -27.61 -12.79
C ASN A 213 -10.47 -27.00 -11.44
N LEU A 214 -9.25 -27.26 -10.95
CA LEU A 214 -8.74 -26.66 -9.71
C LEU A 214 -8.62 -25.14 -9.77
N TYR A 215 -8.36 -24.59 -10.95
CA TYR A 215 -8.01 -23.19 -11.10
C TYR A 215 -8.97 -22.45 -12.01
N LYS A 216 -9.23 -21.19 -11.66
CA LYS A 216 -9.98 -20.25 -12.48
C LYS A 216 -9.11 -19.04 -12.80
N LYS A 217 -8.88 -18.82 -14.09
CA LYS A 217 -8.30 -17.57 -14.58
C LYS A 217 -9.37 -16.48 -14.67
N GLU A 218 -9.06 -15.32 -14.13
CA GLU A 218 -9.89 -14.12 -14.25
C GLU A 218 -10.02 -13.73 -15.73
N ARG A 219 -11.28 -13.52 -16.14
CA ARG A 219 -11.59 -13.06 -17.50
C ARG A 219 -11.23 -11.59 -17.65
N LYS A 220 -11.01 -11.16 -18.89
CA LYS A 220 -10.66 -9.77 -19.18
C LYS A 220 -11.69 -8.79 -18.62
N GLU A 221 -12.98 -9.09 -18.74
CA GLU A 221 -14.07 -8.25 -18.25
C GLU A 221 -14.07 -8.18 -16.71
N GLU A 222 -13.78 -9.29 -16.04
CA GLU A 222 -13.67 -9.35 -14.58
C GLU A 222 -12.46 -8.52 -14.08
N TYR A 223 -11.31 -8.64 -14.77
CA TYR A 223 -10.13 -7.82 -14.50
C TYR A 223 -10.41 -6.32 -14.64
N LEU A 224 -11.03 -5.90 -15.75
CA LEU A 224 -11.37 -4.49 -15.98
C LEU A 224 -12.34 -3.96 -14.92
N LEU A 225 -13.35 -4.75 -14.53
CA LEU A 225 -14.29 -4.39 -13.47
C LEU A 225 -13.60 -4.27 -12.10
N ARG A 226 -12.70 -5.20 -11.77
CA ARG A 226 -11.95 -5.16 -10.51
C ARG A 226 -11.04 -3.93 -10.42
N ILE A 227 -10.26 -3.66 -11.47
CA ILE A 227 -9.40 -2.47 -11.50
C ILE A 227 -10.24 -1.18 -11.50
N GLY A 228 -11.38 -1.16 -12.21
CA GLY A 228 -12.33 -0.05 -12.14
C GLY A 228 -12.79 0.23 -10.71
N LYS A 229 -13.16 -0.82 -9.95
CA LYS A 229 -13.55 -0.70 -8.52
C LYS A 229 -12.41 -0.21 -7.62
N GLU A 230 -11.19 -0.74 -7.78
CA GLU A 230 -10.01 -0.26 -7.04
C GLU A 230 -9.80 1.25 -7.17
N LEU A 231 -10.10 1.79 -8.35
CA LEU A 231 -9.98 3.19 -8.69
C LEU A 231 -11.19 4.01 -8.20
N SER A 232 -12.41 3.58 -8.55
CA SER A 232 -13.63 4.32 -8.23
C SER A 232 -13.90 4.38 -6.73
N ASP A 233 -13.74 3.26 -6.03
CA ASP A 233 -14.17 3.15 -4.65
C ASP A 233 -13.17 3.85 -3.72
N SER A 234 -11.88 3.74 -4.03
CA SER A 234 -10.83 4.51 -3.35
C SER A 234 -11.06 6.01 -3.49
N LYS A 235 -11.26 6.47 -4.73
CA LYS A 235 -11.57 7.88 -5.03
C LYS A 235 -12.80 8.35 -4.27
N LEU A 236 -13.93 7.68 -4.44
CA LEU A 236 -15.21 8.09 -3.86
C LEU A 236 -15.15 8.15 -2.33
N LYS A 237 -14.50 7.17 -1.69
CA LYS A 237 -14.36 7.14 -0.23
C LYS A 237 -13.57 8.34 0.26
N ILE A 238 -12.41 8.65 -0.33
CA ILE A 238 -11.59 9.81 0.05
C ILE A 238 -12.35 11.12 -0.22
N GLU A 239 -12.99 11.26 -1.38
CA GLU A 239 -13.74 12.48 -1.75
C GLU A 239 -14.90 12.75 -0.77
N ASN A 240 -15.61 11.71 -0.35
CA ASN A 240 -16.71 11.83 0.62
C ASN A 240 -16.21 12.21 2.01
N GLU A 241 -15.20 11.51 2.53
CA GLU A 241 -14.69 11.71 3.90
C GLU A 241 -14.00 13.06 4.09
N LEU A 242 -13.39 13.58 3.03
CA LEU A 242 -12.61 14.82 3.06
C LEU A 242 -13.28 15.99 2.33
N SER A 243 -14.45 15.76 1.72
CA SER A 243 -15.21 16.79 0.97
C SER A 243 -14.36 17.56 -0.05
N LYS A 244 -13.53 16.83 -0.79
CA LYS A 244 -12.61 17.36 -1.81
C LYS A 244 -12.63 16.51 -3.08
N LYS A 245 -11.93 16.98 -4.11
CA LYS A 245 -11.67 16.19 -5.32
C LYS A 245 -10.37 15.39 -5.19
N VAL A 246 -10.39 14.15 -5.66
CA VAL A 246 -9.19 13.32 -5.81
C VAL A 246 -8.83 13.26 -7.29
N ASN A 247 -7.74 13.92 -7.63
CA ASN A 247 -7.27 14.11 -9.00
C ASN A 247 -6.12 13.18 -9.35
N HIS A 248 -5.40 12.68 -8.35
CA HIS A 248 -4.11 12.04 -8.54
C HIS A 248 -4.11 10.64 -7.95
N ILE A 249 -3.38 9.75 -8.60
CA ILE A 249 -3.13 8.39 -8.12
C ILE A 249 -1.63 8.14 -8.03
N CYS A 250 -1.21 7.48 -6.96
CA CYS A 250 0.06 6.77 -6.94
C CYS A 250 -0.20 5.27 -7.05
N TRP A 251 0.54 4.57 -7.90
CA TRP A 251 0.38 3.13 -8.06
C TRP A 251 1.08 2.35 -6.94
N PRO A 252 0.37 1.51 -6.15
CA PRO A 252 0.99 0.57 -5.21
C PRO A 252 2.16 -0.17 -5.82
N TYR A 253 3.26 -0.25 -5.08
CA TYR A 253 4.52 -0.89 -5.51
C TYR A 253 5.12 -0.30 -6.81
N GLY A 254 4.61 0.84 -7.31
CA GLY A 254 4.93 1.36 -8.63
C GLY A 254 4.43 0.47 -9.79
N ALA A 255 3.47 -0.42 -9.54
CA ALA A 255 3.00 -1.38 -10.54
C ALA A 255 1.81 -0.84 -11.34
N TRP A 256 1.98 -0.75 -12.66
CA TRP A 256 1.00 -0.23 -13.61
C TRP A 256 1.23 -0.86 -15.00
N ASN A 257 0.24 -0.72 -15.89
CA ASN A 257 0.36 -0.98 -17.33
C ASN A 257 -0.56 -0.03 -18.12
N ASP A 258 -0.52 -0.08 -19.45
CA ASP A 258 -1.33 0.81 -20.29
C ASP A 258 -2.84 0.67 -20.04
N VAL A 259 -3.31 -0.51 -19.63
CA VAL A 259 -4.72 -0.75 -19.29
C VAL A 259 -5.10 -0.04 -17.99
N THR A 260 -4.28 -0.17 -16.94
CA THR A 260 -4.55 0.47 -15.65
C THR A 260 -4.46 1.98 -15.75
N GLU A 261 -3.49 2.49 -16.53
CA GLU A 261 -3.32 3.92 -16.78
C GLU A 261 -4.55 4.50 -17.52
N LYS A 262 -5.03 3.80 -18.55
CA LYS A 262 -6.24 4.19 -19.27
C LYS A 262 -7.47 4.18 -18.36
N LEU A 263 -7.64 3.14 -17.54
CA LEU A 263 -8.75 3.06 -16.58
C LEU A 263 -8.68 4.19 -15.56
N ALA A 264 -7.50 4.58 -15.08
CA ALA A 264 -7.36 5.71 -14.17
C ALA A 264 -7.87 7.02 -14.81
N LEU A 265 -7.52 7.29 -16.07
CA LEU A 265 -8.04 8.44 -16.81
C LEU A 265 -9.57 8.39 -16.98
N GLU A 266 -10.12 7.22 -17.31
CA GLU A 266 -11.57 7.00 -17.45
C GLU A 266 -12.33 7.22 -16.13
N HIS A 267 -11.68 6.97 -14.98
CA HIS A 267 -12.22 7.25 -13.64
C HIS A 267 -11.86 8.66 -13.12
N GLY A 268 -11.39 9.54 -14.01
CA GLY A 268 -11.20 10.96 -13.73
C GLY A 268 -9.95 11.29 -12.92
N TYR A 269 -8.97 10.38 -12.84
CA TYR A 269 -7.62 10.77 -12.43
C TYR A 269 -6.96 11.55 -13.58
N ILE A 270 -6.26 12.63 -13.27
CA ILE A 270 -5.56 13.47 -14.27
C ILE A 270 -4.05 13.26 -14.25
N THR A 271 -3.51 12.67 -13.18
CA THR A 271 -2.13 12.19 -13.14
C THR A 271 -1.97 10.90 -12.39
N SER A 272 -1.00 10.09 -12.82
CA SER A 272 -0.46 8.96 -12.08
C SER A 272 0.97 9.23 -11.61
N SER A 273 1.40 8.47 -10.61
CA SER A 273 2.77 8.55 -10.12
C SER A 273 3.37 7.19 -9.78
N ILE A 274 4.65 7.04 -10.15
CA ILE A 274 5.39 5.78 -10.06
C ILE A 274 6.78 6.02 -9.46
N ARG A 275 7.39 4.94 -8.96
CA ARG A 275 8.81 4.96 -8.63
C ARG A 275 9.62 4.99 -9.92
N GLY A 276 10.56 5.93 -10.03
CA GLY A 276 11.40 6.10 -11.23
C GLY A 276 12.67 6.90 -10.93
N ASP A 277 13.37 7.27 -12.00
CA ASP A 277 14.54 8.15 -11.91
C ASP A 277 14.14 9.64 -11.81
N LYS A 278 15.11 10.53 -11.56
CA LYS A 278 14.91 11.99 -11.46
C LYS A 278 13.99 12.50 -12.58
N ASN A 279 12.93 13.22 -12.20
CA ASN A 279 11.93 13.89 -13.04
C ASN A 279 12.48 14.26 -14.43
N ILE A 280 12.23 13.39 -15.42
CA ILE A 280 12.47 13.75 -16.80
C ILE A 280 11.22 14.52 -17.25
N PHE A 281 11.30 15.84 -17.25
CA PHE A 281 10.29 16.75 -17.82
C PHE A 281 10.13 16.51 -19.33
N LYS A 282 9.53 15.39 -19.71
CA LYS A 282 9.18 15.07 -21.10
C LYS A 282 7.75 15.57 -21.34
N LYS A 283 7.62 16.65 -22.11
CA LYS A 283 6.34 17.28 -22.48
C LYS A 283 5.27 16.31 -22.98
N GLU A 284 5.67 15.16 -23.52
CA GLU A 284 4.77 14.16 -24.11
C GLU A 284 4.07 13.25 -23.08
N LYS A 285 4.46 13.26 -21.80
CA LYS A 285 3.85 12.40 -20.75
C LYS A 285 3.62 13.15 -19.43
N PHE A 286 3.10 14.37 -19.51
CA PHE A 286 2.88 15.23 -18.34
C PHE A 286 1.89 14.65 -17.30
N TRP A 287 1.06 13.69 -17.69
CA TRP A 287 0.13 13.00 -16.79
C TRP A 287 0.81 11.92 -15.93
N ARG A 288 2.06 11.56 -16.21
CA ARG A 288 2.81 10.56 -15.43
C ARG A 288 4.02 11.19 -14.78
N VAL A 289 4.07 11.14 -13.45
CA VAL A 289 5.12 11.75 -12.63
C VAL A 289 6.02 10.68 -12.04
N ASP A 290 7.32 10.75 -12.34
CA ASP A 290 8.33 9.86 -11.75
C ASP A 290 8.79 10.41 -10.39
N ARG A 291 8.97 9.51 -9.42
CA ARG A 291 9.34 9.86 -8.04
C ARG A 291 10.62 9.15 -7.63
N ILE A 292 11.46 9.89 -6.92
CA ILE A 292 12.65 9.34 -6.27
C ILE A 292 12.19 8.76 -4.93
N ALA A 293 12.23 7.45 -4.81
CA ALA A 293 11.93 6.78 -3.56
C ALA A 293 13.11 6.94 -2.60
N LEU A 294 12.84 7.49 -1.41
CA LEU A 294 13.84 7.68 -0.37
C LEU A 294 13.79 6.46 0.55
N ASP A 295 14.25 5.32 0.04
CA ASP A 295 14.23 4.06 0.78
C ASP A 295 15.58 3.92 1.49
N ASN A 296 15.65 4.28 2.77
CA ASN A 296 16.86 4.02 3.54
C ASN A 296 16.61 2.94 4.60
N PRO A 297 17.07 1.69 4.39
CA PRO A 297 16.91 0.62 5.37
C PRO A 297 17.61 0.92 6.72
N LYS A 298 18.51 1.91 6.78
CA LYS A 298 19.17 2.34 8.01
C LYS A 298 18.32 3.30 8.87
N TYR A 299 17.33 3.97 8.28
CA TYR A 299 16.60 5.06 8.94
C TYR A 299 15.09 4.92 8.83
N GLN A 300 14.51 3.72 8.91
CA GLN A 300 13.04 3.55 8.90
C GLN A 300 12.28 4.20 10.09
N ASN A 301 12.93 5.05 10.90
CA ASN A 301 12.36 5.78 12.03
C ASN A 301 12.70 7.30 11.93
N GLU A 302 12.00 8.13 12.72
CA GLU A 302 12.11 9.60 12.96
C GLU A 302 13.29 10.38 12.36
N LEU A 303 14.52 9.86 12.50
CA LEU A 303 15.74 10.38 11.87
C LEU A 303 15.59 10.54 10.36
N PHE A 304 14.74 9.76 9.68
CA PHE A 304 14.47 9.94 8.27
C PHE A 304 13.70 11.21 7.97
N TYR A 305 12.66 11.57 8.72
CA TYR A 305 11.92 12.80 8.47
C TYR A 305 12.80 14.03 8.78
N PHE A 306 13.56 14.00 9.87
CA PHE A 306 14.53 15.05 10.17
C PHE A 306 15.65 15.13 9.13
N TYR A 307 16.22 14.00 8.71
CA TYR A 307 17.26 13.95 7.67
C TYR A 307 16.72 14.37 6.31
N ALA A 308 15.53 13.89 5.92
CA ALA A 308 14.88 14.25 4.68
C ALA A 308 14.59 15.74 4.69
N ILE A 309 13.86 16.27 5.68
CA ILE A 309 13.58 17.71 5.79
C ILE A 309 14.87 18.53 5.86
N TYR A 310 15.89 18.11 6.62
CA TYR A 310 17.19 18.77 6.65
C TYR A 310 17.88 18.79 5.28
N LYS A 311 17.89 17.65 4.56
CA LYS A 311 18.41 17.57 3.19
C LYS A 311 17.61 18.45 2.24
N LEU A 312 16.28 18.47 2.35
CA LEU A 312 15.40 19.30 1.53
C LEU A 312 15.63 20.81 1.81
N LEU A 313 15.83 21.20 3.07
CA LEU A 313 16.21 22.56 3.45
C LEU A 313 17.60 22.92 2.92
N GLY A 314 18.54 21.97 2.90
CA GLY A 314 19.86 22.11 2.27
C GLY A 314 19.83 22.32 0.74
N TYR A 315 18.76 21.88 0.05
CA TYR A 315 18.55 22.18 -1.37
C TYR A 315 17.93 23.57 -1.64
N LYS A 316 17.37 24.20 -0.59
CA LYS A 316 16.71 25.52 -0.64
C LYS A 316 17.68 26.68 -0.44
N LEU A 317 18.85 26.43 0.16
CA LEU A 317 19.99 27.35 0.31
C LEU A 317 20.94 27.25 -0.90
#